data_AF-A0ABD2P2D9-F1
#
_entry.id   AF-A0ABD2P2D9-F1
#
_cell.length_a   1.000
_cell.length_b   1.000
_cell.length_c   1.000
_cell.angle_alpha   90.00
_cell.angle_beta   90.00
_cell.angle_gamma   90.00
#
_symmetry.space_group_name_H-M   'P 1'
#
loop_
_entity.id
_entity.type
_entity.pdbx_description
1 polymer ?
#
loop_
_entity_poly.entity_id
_entity_poly.type
_entity_poly.pdbx_seq_one_letter_code
_entity_poly.pdbx_strand_id
1 'polypeptide(L)'
;MAAVIIREQSLIVVSIYRPPKGNIDIFSDRLEKAMYWISTNGCVNTCVVGDFNVNFLRRSKNVKVTSDSDAGKAYEKFHSAIHASFNKSFPKVRKRMKTNQRISRVSEASLGLRKAVEAAHTIYRVRRDDNSKEHLGVLKKHLRNSYTDTRKQENAKYIVVSTDKSRAVWRVMKKESGVKHNAGKVA
;
A
#
# COMPACT_ATOMS: atom_id res chain seq x y z
N MET A 1 18.28 -4.61 18.59
CA MET A 1 17.21 -4.44 17.59
C MET A 1 16.79 -3.00 17.65
N ALA A 2 16.69 -2.34 16.51
CA ALA A 2 16.17 -0.99 16.40
C ALA A 2 15.05 -0.98 15.36
N ALA A 3 14.05 -0.13 15.55
CA ALA A 3 12.96 0.05 14.59
C ALA A 3 12.78 1.54 14.31
N VAL A 4 12.63 1.88 13.02
CA VAL A 4 12.38 3.25 12.55
C VAL A 4 11.09 3.25 11.75
N ILE A 5 10.20 4.20 12.04
CA ILE A 5 8.94 4.38 11.32
C ILE A 5 9.08 5.55 10.36
N ILE A 6 9.00 5.27 9.06
CA ILE A 6 8.97 6.26 7.98
C ILE A 6 7.50 6.52 7.64
N ARG A 7 6.90 7.52 8.31
CA ARG A 7 5.46 7.80 8.24
C ARG A 7 5.00 8.19 6.84
N GLU A 8 5.84 8.90 6.09
CA GLU A 8 5.58 9.36 4.72
C GLU A 8 5.34 8.19 3.76
N GLN A 9 5.98 7.05 4.01
CA GLN A 9 5.89 5.84 3.19
C GLN A 9 5.04 4.75 3.84
N SER A 10 4.50 4.99 5.04
CA SER A 10 3.85 3.95 5.86
C SER A 10 4.71 2.70 6.00
N LEU A 11 6.03 2.89 6.17
CA LEU A 11 7.05 1.85 6.18
C LEU A 11 7.71 1.76 7.56
N ILE A 12 7.76 0.56 8.13
CA ILE A 12 8.61 0.25 9.27
C ILE A 12 9.89 -0.40 8.76
N VAL A 13 11.04 0.14 9.12
CA VAL A 13 12.35 -0.49 8.92
C VAL A 13 12.83 -1.04 10.25
N VAL A 14 13.02 -2.35 10.30
CA VAL A 14 13.53 -3.05 11.48
C VAL A 14 14.96 -3.44 11.20
N SER A 15 15.89 -2.87 11.97
CA SER A 15 17.30 -3.25 11.94
C SER A 15 17.58 -4.30 13.02
N ILE A 16 18.05 -5.46 12.56
CA ILE A 16 18.28 -6.64 13.37
C ILE A 16 19.74 -7.06 13.22
N TYR A 17 20.39 -7.29 14.36
CA TYR A 17 21.77 -7.79 14.38
C TYR A 17 21.86 -8.95 15.36
N ARG A 18 22.42 -10.06 14.90
CA ARG A 18 22.83 -11.18 15.77
C ARG A 18 24.35 -11.20 15.84
N PRO A 19 24.96 -11.18 17.05
CA PRO A 19 26.40 -11.35 17.19
C PRO A 19 26.86 -12.74 16.67
N PRO A 20 28.07 -12.89 16.10
CA PRO A 20 28.57 -14.17 15.55
C PRO A 20 28.56 -15.36 16.52
N LYS A 21 28.70 -15.08 17.83
CA LYS A 21 28.66 -16.08 18.91
C LYS A 21 27.33 -16.10 19.67
N GLY A 22 26.33 -15.35 19.22
CA GLY A 22 25.02 -15.26 19.86
C GLY A 22 24.22 -16.55 19.75
N ASN A 23 23.38 -16.86 20.74
CA ASN A 23 22.46 -17.98 20.68
C ASN A 23 21.36 -17.72 19.61
N ILE A 24 21.13 -18.68 18.71
CA ILE A 24 20.17 -18.56 17.60
C ILE A 24 18.70 -18.66 18.04
N ASP A 25 18.42 -19.38 19.12
CA ASP A 25 17.08 -19.56 19.65
C ASP A 25 16.60 -18.27 20.32
N ILE A 26 17.47 -17.64 21.13
CA ILE A 26 17.20 -16.32 21.73
C ILE A 26 16.98 -15.27 20.64
N PHE A 27 17.76 -15.34 19.56
CA PHE A 27 17.60 -14.46 18.41
C PHE A 27 16.23 -14.65 17.74
N SER A 28 15.87 -15.91 17.46
CA SER A 28 14.60 -16.27 16.81
C SER A 28 13.39 -15.85 17.65
N ASP A 29 13.42 -16.05 18.97
CA ASP A 29 12.36 -15.61 19.88
C ASP A 29 12.17 -14.09 19.86
N ARG A 30 13.28 -13.32 19.87
CA ARG A 30 13.23 -11.86 19.77
C ARG A 30 12.69 -11.40 18.42
N LEU A 31 13.08 -12.07 17.34
CA LEU A 31 12.57 -11.80 16.00
C LEU A 31 11.07 -12.08 15.92
N GLU A 32 10.57 -13.18 16.47
CA GLU A 32 9.14 -13.50 16.48
C GLU A 32 8.34 -12.44 17.25
N LYS A 33 8.80 -12.07 18.45
CA LYS A 33 8.16 -11.01 19.26
C LYS A 33 8.12 -9.67 18.53
N ALA A 34 9.18 -9.32 17.81
CA ALA A 34 9.24 -8.12 16.99
C ALA A 34 8.21 -8.15 15.86
N MET A 35 8.15 -9.25 15.10
CA MET A 35 7.20 -9.41 14.00
C MET A 35 5.76 -9.39 14.48
N TYR A 36 5.48 -10.02 15.63
CA TYR A 36 4.19 -9.95 16.29
C TYR A 36 3.81 -8.51 16.66
N TRP A 37 4.71 -7.76 17.30
CA TRP A 37 4.46 -6.36 17.64
C TRP A 37 4.18 -5.50 16.41
N ILE A 38 4.93 -5.69 15.32
CA ILE A 38 4.71 -4.97 14.06
C ILE A 38 3.33 -5.27 13.47
N SER A 39 2.93 -6.55 13.48
CA SER A 39 1.63 -6.98 12.95
C SER A 39 0.44 -6.37 13.70
N THR A 40 0.55 -6.22 15.02
CA THR A 40 -0.54 -5.69 15.86
C THR A 40 -0.63 -4.17 15.83
N ASN A 41 0.48 -3.47 15.51
CA ASN A 41 0.52 -2.00 15.44
C ASN A 41 0.16 -1.43 14.05
N GLY A 42 -0.43 -2.23 13.16
CA GLY A 42 -1.16 -1.74 11.99
C GLY A 42 -0.30 -1.16 10.85
N CYS A 43 1.01 -1.38 10.86
CA CYS A 43 1.89 -0.91 9.78
C CYS A 43 1.87 -1.88 8.60
N VAL A 44 1.55 -1.35 7.42
CA VAL A 44 1.22 -2.14 6.23
C VAL A 44 2.46 -2.60 5.48
N ASN A 45 3.52 -1.80 5.50
CA ASN A 45 4.79 -2.12 4.84
C ASN A 45 5.88 -2.27 5.90
N THR A 46 6.54 -3.42 5.93
CA THR A 46 7.64 -3.70 6.86
C THR A 46 8.84 -4.20 6.06
N CYS A 47 10.01 -3.64 6.35
CA CYS A 47 11.29 -4.07 5.83
C CYS A 47 12.16 -4.51 7.00
N VAL A 48 12.60 -5.77 6.99
CA VAL A 48 13.55 -6.28 7.98
C VAL A 48 14.92 -6.32 7.31
N VAL A 49 15.86 -5.57 7.86
CA VAL A 49 17.24 -5.49 7.39
C VAL A 49 18.18 -5.88 8.52
N GLY A 50 19.29 -6.51 8.19
CA GLY A 50 20.19 -6.95 9.24
C GLY A 50 21.26 -7.92 8.80
N ASP A 51 22.21 -8.10 9.72
CA ASP A 51 23.20 -9.18 9.66
C ASP A 51 22.85 -10.22 10.73
N PHE A 52 22.50 -11.42 10.27
CA PHE A 52 22.11 -12.53 11.13
C PHE A 52 23.31 -13.35 11.60
N ASN A 53 24.51 -13.14 11.03
CA ASN A 53 25.73 -13.91 11.31
C ASN A 53 25.49 -15.43 11.43
N VAL A 54 24.58 -15.97 10.61
CA VAL A 54 24.27 -17.40 10.59
C VAL A 54 25.24 -18.05 9.62
N ASN A 55 26.18 -18.81 10.16
CA ASN A 55 27.07 -19.60 9.34
C ASN A 55 26.43 -20.97 9.10
N PHE A 56 25.77 -21.13 7.96
CA PHE A 56 25.15 -22.39 7.53
C PHE A 56 26.17 -23.51 7.25
N LEU A 57 27.45 -23.15 7.06
CA LEU A 57 28.56 -24.09 6.85
C LEU A 57 29.18 -24.56 8.17
N ARG A 58 28.92 -23.87 9.28
CA ARG A 58 29.51 -24.19 10.57
C ARG A 58 28.81 -25.39 11.19
N ARG A 59 29.53 -26.51 11.27
CA ARG A 59 29.08 -27.74 11.94
C ARG A 59 28.60 -27.44 13.36
N SER A 60 27.38 -27.89 13.68
CA SER A 60 27.03 -28.17 15.07
C SER A 60 27.95 -29.29 15.55
N LYS A 61 28.57 -29.16 16.74
CA LYS A 61 29.42 -30.22 17.32
C LYS A 61 28.70 -31.58 17.41
N ASN A 62 27.36 -31.57 17.35
CA ASN A 62 26.51 -32.75 17.50
C ASN A 62 26.00 -33.34 16.17
N VAL A 63 26.34 -32.76 15.00
CA VAL A 63 25.88 -33.28 13.69
C VAL A 63 27.04 -33.25 12.70
N LYS A 64 27.53 -34.44 12.30
CA LYS A 64 28.51 -34.59 11.22
C LYS A 64 27.84 -34.34 9.88
N VAL A 65 27.71 -33.06 9.53
CA VAL A 65 27.40 -32.61 8.18
C VAL A 65 28.64 -32.85 7.32
N THR A 66 28.51 -33.70 6.30
CA THR A 66 29.66 -34.18 5.49
C THR A 66 29.58 -33.75 4.02
N SER A 67 28.49 -33.11 3.59
CA SER A 67 28.32 -32.71 2.18
C SER A 67 27.67 -31.32 2.05
N ASP A 68 27.91 -30.64 0.92
CA ASP A 68 27.26 -29.37 0.56
C ASP A 68 25.72 -29.47 0.57
N SER A 69 25.17 -30.68 0.41
CA SER A 69 23.74 -30.99 0.55
C SER A 69 23.18 -30.57 1.92
N ASP A 70 23.98 -30.66 2.97
CA ASP A 70 23.52 -30.42 4.34
C ASP A 70 23.45 -28.93 4.68
N ALA A 71 24.32 -28.11 4.09
CA ALA A 71 24.25 -26.65 4.23
C ALA A 71 22.96 -26.10 3.60
N GLY A 72 22.58 -26.63 2.43
CA GLY A 72 21.29 -26.33 1.80
C GLY A 72 20.12 -26.68 2.70
N LYS A 73 20.10 -27.88 3.30
CA LYS A 73 19.04 -28.28 4.25
C LYS A 73 18.97 -27.38 5.49
N ALA A 74 20.12 -26.95 6.01
CA ALA A 74 20.18 -26.04 7.15
C ALA A 74 19.62 -24.65 6.81
N TYR A 75 19.96 -24.13 5.63
CA TYR A 75 19.38 -22.90 5.10
C TYR A 75 17.87 -23.02 4.93
N GLU A 76 17.39 -24.10 4.27
CA GLU A 76 15.95 -24.31 4.06
C GLU A 76 15.17 -24.39 5.35
N LYS A 77 15.73 -25.04 6.39
CA LYS A 77 15.11 -25.08 7.71
C LYS A 77 15.00 -23.68 8.33
N PHE A 78 16.07 -22.89 8.27
CA PHE A 78 16.10 -21.52 8.78
C PHE A 78 15.13 -20.61 8.02
N HIS A 79 15.17 -20.66 6.69
CA HIS A 79 14.29 -19.91 5.81
C HIS A 79 12.82 -20.28 6.06
N SER A 80 12.51 -21.57 6.18
CA SER A 80 11.16 -22.05 6.49
C SER A 80 10.66 -21.55 7.85
N ALA A 81 11.52 -21.51 8.87
CA ALA A 81 11.15 -20.96 10.19
C ALA A 81 10.82 -19.46 10.10
N ILE A 82 11.67 -18.66 9.43
CA ILE A 82 11.42 -17.24 9.22
C ILE A 82 10.12 -17.02 8.42
N HIS A 83 9.94 -17.78 7.34
CA HIS A 83 8.77 -17.67 6.49
C HIS A 83 7.49 -18.09 7.23
N ALA A 84 7.55 -19.09 8.09
CA ALA A 84 6.43 -19.49 8.95
C ALA A 84 6.07 -18.38 9.95
N SER A 85 7.04 -17.82 10.67
CA SER A 85 6.83 -16.68 11.58
C SER A 85 6.25 -15.47 10.84
N PHE A 86 6.77 -15.18 9.64
CA PHE A 86 6.24 -14.10 8.80
C PHE A 86 4.78 -14.32 8.43
N ASN A 87 4.41 -15.49 7.88
CA ASN A 87 3.02 -15.75 7.49
C ASN A 87 2.06 -15.80 8.67
N LYS A 88 2.54 -16.22 9.86
CA LYS A 88 1.78 -16.20 11.11
C LYS A 88 1.48 -14.76 11.56
N SER A 89 2.48 -13.87 11.50
CA SER A 89 2.32 -12.45 11.84
C SER A 89 1.58 -11.66 10.76
N PHE A 90 1.73 -12.02 9.49
CA PHE A 90 1.16 -11.32 8.34
C PHE A 90 0.25 -12.26 7.53
N PRO A 91 -0.91 -12.67 8.09
CA PRO A 91 -1.80 -13.59 7.39
C PRO A 91 -2.30 -12.98 6.08
N LYS A 92 -2.37 -13.80 5.02
CA LYS A 92 -2.88 -13.35 3.72
C LYS A 92 -4.36 -12.99 3.85
N VAL A 93 -4.66 -11.69 3.91
CA VAL A 93 -6.04 -11.19 3.91
C VAL A 93 -6.53 -11.05 2.47
N ARG A 94 -7.59 -11.79 2.12
CA ARG A 94 -8.30 -11.58 0.84
C ARG A 94 -9.07 -10.26 0.91
N LYS A 95 -8.47 -9.17 0.43
CA LYS A 95 -9.20 -7.93 0.19
C LYS A 95 -9.86 -8.01 -1.17
N ARG A 96 -11.20 -7.86 -1.22
CA ARG A 96 -11.88 -7.59 -2.50
C ARG A 96 -11.34 -6.27 -3.04
N MET A 97 -10.45 -6.36 -4.03
CA MET A 97 -10.06 -5.18 -4.79
C MET A 97 -11.31 -4.68 -5.49
N LYS A 98 -11.84 -3.54 -5.05
CA LYS A 98 -12.81 -2.83 -5.87
C LYS A 98 -12.04 -2.44 -7.13
N THR A 99 -12.36 -3.06 -8.25
CA THR A 99 -11.84 -2.65 -9.56
C THR A 99 -12.15 -1.17 -9.67
N ASN A 100 -11.14 -0.34 -9.51
CA ASN A 100 -11.31 1.10 -9.46
C ASN A 100 -11.46 1.58 -10.90
N GLN A 101 -12.57 1.19 -11.56
CA GLN A 101 -12.95 1.65 -12.90
C GLN A 101 -13.10 3.19 -12.96
N ARG A 102 -12.97 3.89 -11.83
CA ARG A 102 -12.84 5.35 -11.80
C ARG A 102 -11.50 5.86 -12.34
N ILE A 103 -10.42 5.08 -12.29
CA ILE A 103 -9.08 5.56 -12.68
C ILE A 103 -8.95 5.73 -14.21
N SER A 104 -9.74 5.02 -15.02
CA SER A 104 -9.66 5.14 -16.48
C SER A 104 -10.30 6.40 -17.07
N ARG A 105 -10.83 7.33 -16.25
CA ARG A 105 -11.56 8.53 -16.72
C ARG A 105 -10.77 9.84 -16.58
N VAL A 106 -9.46 9.74 -16.43
CA VAL A 106 -8.61 10.92 -16.42
C VAL A 106 -8.48 11.36 -17.87
N SER A 107 -9.23 12.38 -18.28
CA SER A 107 -9.05 12.97 -19.60
C SER A 107 -7.61 13.47 -19.73
N GLU A 108 -7.05 13.39 -20.92
CA GLU A 108 -5.68 13.86 -21.20
C GLU A 108 -5.50 15.32 -20.77
N ALA A 109 -6.54 16.15 -20.97
CA ALA A 109 -6.60 17.53 -20.48
C ALA A 109 -6.44 17.66 -18.96
N SER A 110 -6.96 16.71 -18.16
CA SER A 110 -6.82 16.72 -16.71
C SER A 110 -5.45 16.22 -16.22
N LEU A 111 -4.67 15.53 -17.06
CA LEU A 111 -3.33 15.04 -16.70
C LEU A 111 -2.36 16.19 -16.42
N GLY A 112 -2.36 17.22 -17.27
CA GLY A 112 -1.54 18.42 -17.08
C GLY A 112 -1.86 19.14 -15.76
N LEU A 113 -3.15 19.30 -15.45
CA LEU A 113 -3.61 19.90 -14.20
C LEU A 113 -3.23 19.06 -12.97
N ARG A 114 -3.22 17.71 -13.07
CA ARG A 114 -2.76 16.85 -11.97
C ARG A 114 -1.28 17.05 -11.69
N LYS A 115 -0.44 17.04 -12.72
CA LYS A 115 1.00 17.30 -12.58
C LYS A 115 1.25 18.68 -11.96
N ALA A 116 0.50 19.71 -12.39
CA ALA A 116 0.59 21.04 -11.81
C ALA A 116 0.19 21.07 -10.33
N VAL A 117 -0.90 20.38 -9.95
CA VAL A 117 -1.32 20.26 -8.54
C VAL A 117 -0.26 19.53 -7.70
N GLU A 118 0.35 18.47 -8.22
CA GLU A 118 1.43 17.73 -7.53
C GLU A 118 2.68 18.60 -7.34
N ALA A 119 3.07 19.36 -8.35
CA ALA A 119 4.17 20.32 -8.26
C ALA A 119 3.89 21.41 -7.22
N ALA A 120 2.69 22.01 -7.26
CA ALA A 120 2.27 23.02 -6.29
C ALA A 120 2.21 22.46 -4.85
N HIS A 121 1.79 21.20 -4.70
CA HIS A 121 1.78 20.53 -3.40
C HIS A 121 3.20 20.33 -2.85
N THR A 122 4.16 20.06 -3.74
CA THR A 122 5.58 19.92 -3.38
C THR A 122 6.14 21.25 -2.91
N ILE A 123 5.84 22.35 -3.63
CA ILE A 123 6.23 23.72 -3.25
C ILE A 123 5.62 24.11 -1.90
N TYR A 124 4.32 23.91 -1.72
CA TYR A 124 3.63 24.20 -0.45
C TYR A 124 4.23 23.43 0.72
N ARG A 125 4.59 22.15 0.51
CA ARG A 125 5.20 21.33 1.57
C ARG A 125 6.55 21.87 2.03
N VAL A 126 7.35 22.40 1.10
CA VAL A 126 8.68 22.97 1.38
C VAL A 126 8.56 24.34 2.03
N ARG A 127 7.74 25.25 1.48
CA ARG A 127 7.72 26.66 1.91
C ARG A 127 6.76 26.94 3.06
N ARG A 128 5.60 26.27 3.10
CA ARG A 128 4.53 26.44 4.10
C ARG A 128 4.00 27.88 4.25
N ASP A 129 4.10 28.70 3.21
CA ASP A 129 3.58 30.07 3.19
C ASP A 129 2.15 30.17 2.64
N ASP A 130 1.48 31.31 2.88
CA ASP A 130 0.10 31.53 2.46
C ASP A 130 -0.05 31.66 0.93
N ASN A 131 0.93 32.23 0.23
CA ASN A 131 0.87 32.35 -1.23
C ASN A 131 0.91 30.97 -1.91
N SER A 132 1.78 30.07 -1.46
CA SER A 132 1.84 28.70 -2.01
C SER A 132 0.59 27.89 -1.66
N LYS A 133 -0.03 28.14 -0.50
CA LYS A 133 -1.32 27.56 -0.11
C LYS A 133 -2.46 28.04 -1.02
N GLU A 134 -2.54 29.34 -1.29
CA GLU A 134 -3.54 29.94 -2.17
C GLU A 134 -3.41 29.39 -3.60
N HIS A 135 -2.19 29.40 -4.14
CA HIS A 135 -1.91 28.87 -5.48
C HIS A 135 -2.33 27.38 -5.62
N LEU A 136 -2.02 26.56 -4.61
CA LEU A 136 -2.48 25.16 -4.57
C LEU A 136 -4.02 25.06 -4.53
N GLY A 137 -4.69 25.95 -3.79
CA GLY A 137 -6.15 26.05 -3.74
C GLY A 137 -6.76 26.34 -5.10
N VAL A 138 -6.22 27.32 -5.83
CA VAL A 138 -6.64 27.69 -7.19
C VAL A 138 -6.50 26.51 -8.15
N LEU A 139 -5.34 25.84 -8.19
CA LEU A 139 -5.13 24.69 -9.06
C LEU A 139 -6.07 23.52 -8.73
N LYS A 140 -6.30 23.24 -7.44
CA LYS A 140 -7.28 22.23 -7.00
C LYS A 140 -8.69 22.57 -7.47
N LYS A 141 -9.08 23.85 -7.42
CA LYS A 141 -10.38 24.33 -7.93
C LYS A 141 -10.49 24.10 -9.44
N HIS A 142 -9.47 24.49 -10.22
CA HIS A 142 -9.44 24.25 -11.67
C HIS A 142 -9.52 22.77 -12.03
N LEU A 143 -8.76 21.92 -11.35
CA LEU A 143 -8.82 20.48 -11.56
C LEU A 143 -10.22 19.91 -11.29
N ARG A 144 -10.87 20.35 -10.21
CA ARG A 144 -12.25 19.93 -9.87
C ARG A 144 -13.27 20.37 -10.93
N ASN A 145 -13.14 21.61 -11.42
CA ASN A 145 -14.01 22.14 -12.47
C ASN A 145 -13.82 21.35 -13.78
N SER A 146 -12.57 21.11 -14.18
CA SER A 146 -12.23 20.31 -15.37
C SER A 146 -12.85 18.91 -15.33
N TYR A 147 -12.80 18.22 -14.18
CA TYR A 147 -13.49 16.93 -14.02
C TYR A 147 -15.01 17.06 -14.12
N THR A 148 -15.58 18.12 -13.56
CA THR A 148 -17.02 18.37 -13.61
C THR A 148 -17.48 18.59 -15.05
N ASP A 149 -16.74 19.36 -15.83
CA ASP A 149 -17.06 19.68 -17.22
C ASP A 149 -16.87 18.47 -18.13
N THR A 150 -15.77 17.74 -17.99
CA THR A 150 -15.54 16.47 -18.69
C THR A 150 -16.69 15.49 -18.44
N ARG A 151 -17.12 15.36 -17.18
CA ARG A 151 -18.24 14.50 -16.81
C ARG A 151 -19.56 14.95 -17.42
N LYS A 152 -19.83 16.27 -17.46
CA LYS A 152 -21.02 16.82 -18.14
C LYS A 152 -21.00 16.48 -19.64
N GLN A 153 -19.85 16.65 -20.30
CA GLN A 153 -19.69 16.32 -21.72
C GLN A 153 -19.87 14.82 -21.98
N GLU A 154 -19.31 13.95 -21.16
CA GLU A 154 -19.51 12.50 -21.25
C GLU A 154 -21.00 12.12 -21.09
N ASN A 155 -21.66 12.67 -20.07
CA ASN A 155 -23.07 12.42 -19.84
C ASN A 155 -23.93 12.93 -21.02
N ALA A 156 -23.61 14.11 -21.57
CA ALA A 156 -24.28 14.65 -22.75
C ALA A 156 -24.09 13.74 -23.97
N LYS A 157 -22.86 13.31 -24.26
CA LYS A 157 -22.56 12.35 -25.33
C LYS A 157 -23.32 11.04 -25.16
N TYR A 158 -23.36 10.50 -23.94
CA TYR A 158 -24.12 9.29 -23.61
C TYR A 158 -25.61 9.42 -23.92
N ILE A 159 -26.22 10.55 -23.55
CA ILE A 159 -27.65 10.82 -23.81
C ILE A 159 -27.90 10.91 -25.32
N VAL A 160 -27.05 11.62 -26.07
CA VAL A 160 -27.18 11.81 -27.52
C VAL A 160 -27.08 10.48 -28.28
N VAL A 161 -26.13 9.62 -27.90
CA VAL A 161 -25.87 8.33 -28.57
C VAL A 161 -26.89 7.24 -28.19
N SER A 162 -27.64 7.41 -27.09
CA SER A 162 -28.58 6.40 -26.61
C SER A 162 -29.83 6.32 -27.49
N THR A 163 -30.25 5.10 -27.82
CA THR A 163 -31.52 4.82 -28.55
C THR A 163 -32.74 5.33 -27.78
N ASP A 164 -32.77 5.12 -26.46
CA ASP A 164 -33.81 5.63 -25.55
C ASP A 164 -33.25 6.78 -24.70
N LYS A 165 -33.50 8.00 -25.18
CA LYS A 165 -32.99 9.25 -24.57
C LYS A 165 -33.59 9.50 -23.19
N SER A 166 -34.88 9.24 -23.01
CA SER A 166 -35.59 9.45 -21.73
C SER A 166 -35.01 8.58 -20.62
N ARG A 167 -34.79 7.29 -20.92
CA ARG A 167 -34.16 6.37 -19.97
C ARG A 167 -32.69 6.70 -19.72
N ALA A 168 -31.97 7.18 -20.73
CA ALA A 168 -30.58 7.63 -20.57
C ALA A 168 -30.47 8.85 -19.64
N VAL A 169 -31.32 9.87 -19.84
CA VAL A 169 -31.41 11.06 -18.96
C VAL A 169 -31.73 10.63 -17.53
N TRP A 170 -32.73 9.78 -17.33
CA TRP A 170 -33.09 9.28 -16.00
C TRP A 170 -31.93 8.56 -15.31
N ARG A 171 -31.17 7.73 -16.04
CA ARG A 171 -29.97 7.06 -15.50
C ARG A 171 -28.90 8.06 -15.10
N VAL A 172 -28.67 9.09 -15.90
CA VAL A 172 -27.71 10.17 -15.56
C VAL A 172 -28.17 10.90 -14.31
N MET A 173 -29.44 11.32 -14.22
CA MET A 173 -29.98 11.99 -13.04
C MET A 173 -29.83 11.13 -11.77
N LYS A 174 -30.19 9.85 -11.84
CA LYS A 174 -30.05 8.91 -10.72
C LYS A 174 -28.58 8.72 -10.31
N LYS A 175 -27.66 8.71 -11.27
CA LYS A 175 -26.22 8.61 -11.01
C LYS A 175 -25.66 9.88 -10.37
N GLU A 176 -26.12 11.06 -10.79
CA GLU A 176 -25.64 12.36 -10.31
C GLU A 176 -26.24 12.78 -8.97
N SER A 177 -27.48 12.36 -8.65
CA SER A 177 -28.13 12.70 -7.39
C SER A 177 -27.50 12.04 -6.16
N GLY A 178 -26.69 10.98 -6.35
CA GLY A 178 -26.00 10.30 -5.26
C GLY A 178 -26.91 9.60 -4.25
N VAL A 179 -28.23 9.64 -4.45
CA VAL A 179 -29.21 8.98 -3.59
C VAL A 179 -29.02 7.49 -3.73
N LYS A 180 -28.30 6.90 -2.76
CA LYS A 180 -28.35 5.46 -2.55
C LYS A 180 -29.76 5.17 -2.07
N HIS A 181 -30.61 4.67 -2.96
CA HIS A 181 -31.80 3.96 -2.49
C HIS A 181 -31.27 2.80 -1.65
N ASN A 182 -31.32 2.95 -0.33
CA ASN A 182 -31.39 1.82 0.55
C ASN A 182 -32.67 1.12 0.12
N ALA A 183 -32.54 0.15 -0.79
CA ALA A 183 -33.62 -0.74 -1.12
C ALA A 183 -34.07 -1.30 0.23
N GLY A 184 -35.26 -0.89 0.66
CA GLY A 184 -35.78 -1.24 1.97
C GLY A 184 -35.67 -2.74 2.10
N LYS A 185 -34.85 -3.19 3.06
CA LYS A 185 -35.14 -4.44 3.74
C LYS A 185 -36.46 -4.18 4.45
N VAL A 186 -37.56 -4.42 3.75
CA VAL A 186 -38.84 -4.66 4.39
C VAL A 186 -38.60 -5.96 5.16
N ALA A 187 -38.54 -5.83 6.48
CA ALA A 187 -38.44 -6.95 7.40
C ALA A 187 -39.77 -7.70 7.45
#